data_AF-F4QA48-F1
#
_entry.id   AF-F4QA48-F1
#
_cell.length_a   1.000
_cell.length_b   1.000
_cell.length_c   1.000
_cell.angle_alpha   90.00
_cell.angle_beta   90.00
_cell.angle_gamma   90.00
#
_symmetry.space_group_name_H-M   'P 1'
#
loop_
_entity.id
_entity.type
_entity.pdbx_description
1 polymer ?
#
loop_
_entity_poly.entity_id
_entity_poly.type
_entity_poly.pdbx_seq_one_letter_code
_entity_poly.pdbx_strand_id
1 'polypeptide(L)'
;MSKHTTMVIQTEQGEGRITGDATIFPAPRITPPPFFIRFLGGYKTEGLNLWNDDRLAIASISVTRDGQIYPIPSARGGSRTDSDDGIIDFSLYLNEIPTVALPTN
;
A
#
# COMPACT_ATOMS: atom_id res chain seq x y z
N MET A 1 -4.99 2.56 -15.32
CA MET A 1 -5.94 3.60 -14.84
C MET A 1 -6.09 3.49 -13.33
N SER A 2 -6.14 4.59 -12.57
CA SER A 2 -6.37 4.53 -11.11
C SER A 2 -7.77 3.96 -10.80
N LYS A 3 -7.90 3.31 -9.64
CA LYS A 3 -9.20 2.86 -9.12
C LYS A 3 -9.30 3.14 -7.63
N HIS A 4 -10.54 3.31 -7.17
CA HIS A 4 -10.82 3.52 -5.76
C HIS A 4 -10.33 2.32 -4.94
N THR A 5 -9.50 2.61 -3.94
CA THR A 5 -8.77 1.62 -3.16
C THR A 5 -8.79 2.02 -1.69
N THR A 6 -9.02 1.06 -0.79
CA THR A 6 -8.75 1.20 0.64
C THR A 6 -7.58 0.29 0.98
N MET A 7 -6.58 0.80 1.68
CA MET A 7 -5.46 0.02 2.19
C MET A 7 -5.39 0.19 3.70
N VAL A 8 -5.33 -0.94 4.41
CA VAL A 8 -5.13 -1.03 5.85
C VAL A 8 -3.79 -1.70 6.10
N ILE A 9 -2.90 -1.03 6.83
CA ILE A 9 -1.55 -1.48 7.16
C ILE A 9 -1.49 -1.76 8.66
N GLN A 10 -1.19 -3.00 9.03
CA GLN A 10 -0.95 -3.38 10.41
C GLN A 10 0.56 -3.41 10.69
N THR A 11 0.99 -2.65 11.70
CA THR A 11 2.35 -2.71 12.27
C THR A 11 2.27 -3.20 13.72
N GLU A 12 3.43 -3.40 14.36
CA GLU A 12 3.49 -3.69 15.81
C GLU A 12 2.99 -2.53 16.68
N GLN A 13 3.07 -1.30 16.16
CA GLN A 13 2.73 -0.08 16.89
C GLN A 13 1.25 0.29 16.76
N GLY A 14 0.56 -0.25 15.76
CA GLY A 14 -0.84 0.01 15.52
C GLY A 14 -1.24 -0.19 14.06
N GLU A 15 -2.45 0.28 13.75
CA GLU A 15 -3.04 0.21 12.41
C GLU A 15 -3.06 1.60 11.77
N GLY A 16 -2.63 1.70 10.52
CA GLY A 16 -2.82 2.87 9.67
C GLY A 16 -3.72 2.53 8.49
N ARG A 17 -4.65 3.42 8.15
CA ARG A 17 -5.59 3.25 7.04
C ARG A 17 -5.49 4.42 6.08
N ILE A 18 -5.54 4.11 4.78
CA ILE A 18 -5.67 5.10 3.71
C ILE A 18 -6.76 4.68 2.72
N THR A 19 -7.56 5.65 2.26
CA THR A 19 -8.65 5.43 1.30
C THR A 19 -8.61 6.51 0.22
N GLY A 20 -8.65 6.13 -1.06
CA GLY A 20 -8.61 7.07 -2.18
C GLY A 20 -8.38 6.37 -3.51
N ASP A 21 -8.26 7.14 -4.59
CA ASP A 21 -7.95 6.57 -5.89
C ASP A 21 -6.46 6.23 -5.97
N ALA A 22 -6.17 4.97 -6.28
CA ALA A 22 -4.80 4.46 -6.29
C ALA A 22 -4.41 3.80 -7.61
N THR A 23 -3.15 3.95 -7.96
CA THR A 23 -2.47 3.21 -9.02
C THR A 23 -1.54 2.18 -8.42
N ILE A 24 -1.72 0.92 -8.83
CA ILE A 24 -0.84 -0.18 -8.43
C ILE A 24 0.04 -0.51 -9.64
N PHE A 25 1.35 -0.34 -9.48
CA PHE A 25 2.29 -0.58 -10.56
C PHE A 25 2.74 -2.04 -10.58
N PRO A 26 2.98 -2.61 -11.77
CA PRO A 26 3.53 -3.95 -11.89
C PRO A 26 4.93 -4.03 -11.27
N ALA A 27 5.20 -5.16 -10.64
CA ALA A 27 6.51 -5.45 -10.07
C ALA A 27 7.51 -5.89 -11.16
N PRO A 28 8.80 -5.51 -11.06
CA PRO A 28 9.87 -6.12 -11.85
C PRO A 28 10.04 -7.62 -11.52
N ARG A 29 10.90 -8.34 -12.28
CA ARG A 29 11.17 -9.81 -12.18
C ARG A 29 11.86 -10.24 -10.86
N ILE A 30 11.33 -9.84 -9.71
CA ILE A 30 11.81 -10.12 -8.36
C ILE A 30 10.77 -11.00 -7.65
N THR A 31 11.21 -11.99 -6.87
CA THR A 31 10.33 -12.88 -6.11
C THR A 31 10.71 -12.89 -4.63
N PRO A 32 9.77 -12.64 -3.70
CA PRO A 32 8.38 -12.25 -3.96
C PRO A 32 8.29 -10.85 -4.61
N PRO A 33 7.26 -10.60 -5.44
CA PRO A 33 7.15 -9.35 -6.19
C PRO A 33 6.89 -8.17 -5.23
N PRO A 34 7.69 -7.09 -5.29
CA PRO A 34 7.38 -5.88 -4.54
C PRO A 34 6.09 -5.22 -5.06
N PHE A 35 5.35 -4.56 -4.18
CA PHE A 35 4.20 -3.73 -4.57
C PHE A 35 4.54 -2.25 -4.48
N PHE A 36 4.24 -1.53 -5.55
CA PHE A 36 4.29 -0.08 -5.56
C PHE A 36 2.86 0.45 -5.72
N ILE A 37 2.42 1.26 -4.77
CA ILE A 37 1.06 1.79 -4.73
C ILE A 37 1.14 3.30 -4.57
N ARG A 38 0.49 4.02 -5.49
CA ARG A 38 0.38 5.48 -5.48
C ARG A 38 -1.06 5.88 -5.24
N PHE A 39 -1.36 6.57 -4.14
CA PHE A 39 -2.64 7.23 -3.94
C PHE A 39 -2.57 8.65 -4.49
N LEU A 40 -3.56 9.02 -5.29
CA LEU A 40 -3.70 10.36 -5.89
C LEU A 40 -4.42 11.32 -4.94
N GLY A 41 -4.33 12.61 -5.23
CA GLY A 41 -4.97 13.69 -4.46
C GLY A 41 -6.43 13.41 -4.09
N GLY A 42 -6.81 13.82 -2.88
CA GLY A 42 -8.15 13.58 -2.32
C GLY A 42 -8.27 12.29 -1.49
N TYR A 43 -7.16 11.61 -1.19
CA TYR A 43 -7.15 10.49 -0.25
C TYR A 43 -7.46 10.93 1.18
N LYS A 44 -7.96 10.00 1.99
CA LYS A 44 -8.19 10.17 3.44
C LYS A 44 -7.34 9.17 4.21
N THR A 45 -6.79 9.61 5.33
CA THR A 45 -6.00 8.76 6.22
C THR A 45 -6.60 8.73 7.61
N GLU A 46 -6.55 7.57 8.26
CA GLU A 46 -7.05 7.33 9.61
C GLU A 46 -6.05 6.44 10.39
N GLY A 47 -6.07 6.51 11.72
CA GLY A 47 -5.22 5.69 12.58
C GLY A 47 -3.77 6.20 12.71
N LEU A 48 -2.83 5.27 12.86
CA LEU A 48 -1.40 5.55 13.03
C LEU A 48 -0.85 6.28 11.80
N ASN A 49 -0.10 7.36 12.04
CA ASN A 49 0.55 8.10 10.97
C ASN A 49 1.75 7.32 10.43
N LEU A 50 1.56 6.66 9.29
CA LEU A 50 2.58 5.89 8.58
C LEU A 50 3.07 6.62 7.32
N TRP A 51 2.78 7.92 7.19
CA TRP A 51 2.94 8.71 5.97
C TRP A 51 4.24 9.53 6.08
N ASN A 52 5.24 9.23 5.24
CA ASN A 52 6.65 9.69 5.33
C ASN A 52 7.53 8.88 6.30
N ASP A 53 7.35 7.56 6.33
CA ASP A 53 8.25 6.65 7.05
C ASP A 53 9.04 5.83 6.03
N ASP A 54 10.37 5.91 6.05
CA ASP A 54 11.26 5.19 5.14
C ASP A 54 11.51 3.73 5.56
N ARG A 55 11.07 3.33 6.77
CA ARG A 55 11.36 2.02 7.39
C ARG A 55 10.14 1.47 8.14
N LEU A 56 9.09 1.18 7.38
CA LEU A 56 7.92 0.46 7.86
C LEU A 56 8.20 -1.04 7.98
N ALA A 57 8.10 -1.55 9.21
CA ALA A 57 7.97 -2.98 9.49
C ALA A 57 6.49 -3.35 9.56
N ILE A 58 6.02 -4.06 8.54
CA ILE A 58 4.59 -4.32 8.33
C ILE A 58 4.29 -5.79 8.62
N ALA A 59 3.38 -6.02 9.56
CA ALA A 59 2.93 -7.36 9.93
C ALA A 59 1.98 -7.93 8.87
N SER A 60 1.06 -7.11 8.37
CA SER A 60 0.14 -7.48 7.28
C SER A 60 -0.48 -6.25 6.63
N ILE A 61 -0.99 -6.42 5.41
CA ILE A 61 -1.73 -5.37 4.69
C ILE A 61 -3.01 -5.99 4.13
N SER A 62 -4.10 -5.24 4.17
CA SER A 62 -5.35 -5.57 3.48
C SER A 62 -5.67 -4.48 2.48
N VAL A 63 -5.76 -4.84 1.20
CA VAL A 63 -6.15 -3.93 0.12
C VAL A 63 -7.55 -4.28 -0.35
N THR A 64 -8.49 -3.35 -0.25
CA THR A 64 -9.83 -3.49 -0.81
C THR A 64 -9.94 -2.66 -2.09
N ARG A 65 -10.31 -3.30 -3.20
CA ARG A 65 -10.42 -2.68 -4.52
C ARG A 65 -11.46 -3.41 -5.35
N ASP A 66 -12.31 -2.67 -6.06
CA ASP A 66 -13.44 -3.23 -6.84
C ASP A 66 -14.34 -4.18 -6.02
N GLY A 67 -14.53 -3.90 -4.73
CA GLY A 67 -15.31 -4.73 -3.80
C GLY A 67 -14.65 -6.04 -3.38
N GLN A 68 -13.42 -6.32 -3.82
CA GLN A 68 -12.63 -7.49 -3.44
C GLN A 68 -11.54 -7.12 -2.44
N ILE A 69 -11.24 -8.06 -1.53
CA ILE A 69 -10.19 -7.92 -0.52
C ILE A 69 -8.99 -8.76 -0.95
N TYR A 70 -7.83 -8.14 -1.01
CA TYR A 70 -6.54 -8.74 -1.34
C TYR A 70 -5.65 -8.71 -0.10
N PRO A 71 -5.54 -9.83 0.63
CA PRO A 71 -4.61 -9.92 1.74
C PRO A 71 -3.18 -9.98 1.21
N ILE A 72 -2.33 -9.10 1.73
CA ILE A 72 -0.91 -9.06 1.44
C ILE A 72 -0.18 -9.44 2.74
N PRO A 73 0.77 -10.40 2.67
CA PRO A 73 1.50 -10.86 3.84
C PRO A 73 2.44 -9.78 4.38
N SER A 74 3.23 -10.14 5.39
CA SER A 74 4.21 -9.22 5.97
C SER A 74 5.15 -8.62 4.92
N ALA A 75 5.54 -7.38 5.15
CA ALA A 75 6.35 -6.61 4.23
C ALA A 75 7.31 -5.68 4.98
N ARG A 76 8.31 -5.20 4.26
CA ARG A 76 9.15 -4.08 4.67
C ARG A 76 9.06 -3.02 3.60
N GLY A 77 9.16 -1.76 3.97
CA GLY A 77 9.04 -0.72 2.97
C GLY A 77 9.04 0.66 3.55
N GLY A 78 8.46 1.57 2.80
CA GLY A 78 8.24 2.92 3.26
C GLY A 78 7.13 3.60 2.49
N SER A 79 6.75 4.76 3.00
CA SER A 79 5.84 5.68 2.35
C SER A 79 6.50 7.04 2.18
N ARG A 80 6.09 7.76 1.13
CA ARG A 80 6.51 9.14 0.89
C ARG A 80 5.33 9.94 0.41
N THR A 81 5.08 11.06 1.06
CA THR A 81 4.09 12.05 0.66
C THR A 81 4.77 13.10 -0.19
N ASP A 82 4.17 13.40 -1.34
CA ASP A 82 4.46 14.58 -2.13
C ASP A 82 3.33 15.58 -1.88
N SER A 83 3.61 16.63 -1.10
CA SER A 83 2.61 17.61 -0.70
C SER A 83 2.18 18.52 -1.83
N ASP A 84 3.04 18.74 -2.83
CA ASP A 84 2.77 19.66 -3.93
C ASP A 84 1.76 19.05 -4.90
N ASP A 85 1.90 17.74 -5.13
CA ASP A 85 0.98 16.97 -5.98
C ASP A 85 -0.17 16.30 -5.18
N GLY A 86 -0.13 16.37 -3.85
CA GLY A 86 -1.09 15.71 -2.97
C GLY A 86 -1.08 14.19 -3.13
N ILE A 87 0.09 13.60 -3.36
CA ILE A 87 0.27 12.17 -3.63
C ILE A 87 0.91 11.50 -2.42
N ILE A 88 0.58 10.23 -2.20
CA ILE A 88 1.37 9.36 -1.32
C ILE A 88 1.71 8.04 -2.00
N ASP A 89 3.01 7.76 -2.04
CA ASP A 89 3.60 6.57 -2.63
C ASP A 89 4.00 5.58 -1.54
N PHE A 90 3.71 4.31 -1.76
CA PHE A 90 4.18 3.18 -0.95
C PHE A 90 5.07 2.29 -1.79
N SER A 91 6.22 1.93 -1.22
CA SER A 91 7.13 0.92 -1.78
C SER A 91 7.22 -0.23 -0.80
N LEU A 92 6.64 -1.38 -1.15
CA LEU A 92 6.45 -2.52 -0.26
C LEU A 92 7.20 -3.73 -0.81
N TYR A 93 8.20 -4.19 -0.08
CA TYR A 93 8.96 -5.40 -0.34
C TYR A 93 8.41 -6.52 0.53
N LEU A 94 7.79 -7.51 -0.11
CA LEU A 94 7.14 -8.60 0.61
C LEU A 94 8.17 -9.57 1.18
N ASN A 95 7.85 -10.16 2.31
CA ASN A 95 8.64 -11.28 2.85
C ASN A 95 8.16 -12.62 2.25
N GLU A 96 6.93 -12.68 1.75
CA GLU A 96 6.26 -13.90 1.28
C GLU A 96 5.41 -13.61 0.03
N ILE A 97 5.13 -14.65 -0.76
CA ILE A 97 4.28 -14.52 -1.95
C ILE A 97 2.81 -14.42 -1.51
N PRO A 98 2.03 -13.42 -1.98
CA PRO A 98 0.60 -13.35 -1.71
C PRO A 98 -0.14 -14.56 -2.27
N THR A 99 -1.12 -15.06 -1.53
CA THR A 99 -2.00 -16.16 -2.00
C THR A 99 -2.95 -15.70 -3.11
N VAL A 100 -3.26 -14.40 -3.15
CA VAL A 100 -4.07 -13.77 -4.19
C VAL A 100 -3.27 -12.61 -4.79
N ALA A 101 -3.10 -12.63 -6.11
CA ALA A 101 -2.43 -11.55 -6.80
C ALA A 101 -3.26 -10.26 -6.74
N LEU A 102 -2.65 -9.17 -6.30
CA LEU A 102 -3.26 -7.85 -6.35
C LEU A 102 -3.30 -7.37 -7.81
N PRO A 103 -4.47 -6.96 -8.35
CA PRO A 103 -4.57 -6.52 -9.73
C PRO A 103 -3.79 -5.22 -9.94
N THR A 104 -2.95 -5.21 -10.96
CA THR A 104 -2.21 -4.02 -11.40
C THR A 104 -3.05 -3.18 -12.37
N ASN A 105 -2.62 -1.93 -12.56
CA ASN A 105 -3.28 -0.95 -13.43
C ASN A 105 -3.11 -1.15 -14.93
#